data_AF-A0ABC9H7G0-F1
#
_entry.id   AF-A0ABC9H7G0-F1
#
_cell.length_a   1.000
_cell.length_b   1.000
_cell.length_c   1.000
_cell.angle_alpha   90.00
_cell.angle_beta   90.00
_cell.angle_gamma   90.00
#
_symmetry.space_group_name_H-M   'P 1'
#
loop_
_entity.id
_entity.type
_entity.pdbx_description
1 polymer ?
#
loop_
_entity_poly.entity_id
_entity_poly.type
_entity_poly.pdbx_seq_one_letter_code
_entity_poly.pdbx_strand_id
1 'polypeptide(L)'
;MAAEGEKKMITLKSSDGEEFEVEEAVAMESQTIRHMIEDDCADNGIPLPNVNSKILSKVIEYCNKHVHAAAAAAAASKAGSDDAGVAAANSTAASGEDLKNWDADFVKVDQATLFDLILAANYLNIKGLLDLTCQTVADMIKGKTPEEIRKTFNIKNDFTPEEEEEIRRENQWAFE
;
A
#
# COMPACT_ATOMS: atom_id res chain seq x y z
N MET A 1 17.03 -5.04 34.84
CA MET A 1 16.02 -5.57 33.92
C MET A 1 15.37 -4.38 33.25
N ALA A 2 15.72 -4.10 31.99
CA ALA A 2 15.06 -3.04 31.23
C ALA A 2 13.61 -3.49 31.01
N ALA A 3 12.66 -2.67 31.43
CA ALA A 3 11.27 -2.87 31.03
C ALA A 3 11.23 -2.78 29.51
N GLU A 4 10.98 -3.93 28.88
CA GLU A 4 10.57 -4.03 27.50
C GLU A 4 9.34 -3.11 27.37
N GLY A 5 9.48 -1.98 26.67
CA GLY A 5 8.44 -0.97 26.62
C GLY A 5 7.14 -1.62 26.13
N GLU A 6 6.08 -1.54 26.92
CA GLU A 6 4.76 -2.05 26.54
C GLU A 6 4.39 -1.42 25.20
N LYS A 7 4.23 -2.28 24.18
CA LYS A 7 3.71 -1.86 22.89
C LYS A 7 2.25 -1.51 23.11
N LYS A 8 1.91 -0.22 23.02
CA LYS A 8 0.53 0.23 23.11
C LYS A 8 -0.25 -0.35 21.93
N MET A 9 -1.37 -1.00 22.22
CA MET A 9 -2.24 -1.64 21.24
C MET A 9 -3.50 -0.79 21.05
N ILE A 10 -3.98 -0.71 19.82
CA ILE A 10 -5.21 -0.04 19.42
C ILE A 10 -6.13 -1.06 18.75
N THR A 11 -7.42 -1.00 19.09
CA THR A 11 -8.44 -1.84 18.46
C THR A 11 -9.02 -1.13 17.25
N LEU A 12 -9.01 -1.76 16.07
CA LEU A 12 -9.69 -1.30 14.86
C LEU A 12 -10.90 -2.20 14.60
N LYS A 13 -12.05 -1.62 14.24
CA LYS A 13 -13.27 -2.37 13.95
C LYS A 13 -13.64 -2.25 12.48
N SER A 14 -13.70 -3.36 11.76
CA SER A 14 -14.07 -3.39 10.35
C SER A 14 -15.56 -3.13 10.12
N SER A 15 -15.94 -2.90 8.87
CA SER A 15 -17.33 -2.64 8.48
C SER A 15 -18.28 -3.83 8.67
N ASP A 16 -17.74 -5.05 8.67
CA ASP A 16 -18.43 -6.32 8.95
C ASP A 16 -18.35 -6.74 10.43
N GLY A 17 -17.81 -5.89 11.29
CA GLY A 17 -17.89 -6.02 12.74
C GLY A 17 -16.80 -6.88 13.39
N GLU A 18 -15.75 -7.23 12.65
CA GLU A 18 -14.56 -7.89 13.21
C GLU A 18 -13.65 -6.84 13.86
N GLU A 19 -12.97 -7.24 14.94
CA GLU A 19 -12.06 -6.39 15.68
C GLU A 19 -10.61 -6.87 15.51
N PHE A 20 -9.71 -5.93 15.29
CA PHE A 20 -8.28 -6.16 15.08
C PHE A 20 -7.48 -5.41 16.13
N GLU A 21 -6.65 -6.12 16.89
CA GLU A 21 -5.67 -5.49 17.77
C GLU A 21 -4.38 -5.23 16.99
N VAL A 22 -3.96 -3.96 16.95
CA VAL A 22 -2.81 -3.52 16.15
C VAL A 22 -1.91 -2.63 17.02
N GLU A 23 -0.60 -2.77 16.87
CA GLU A 23 0.35 -1.87 17.54
C GLU A 23 0.08 -0.42 17.14
N GLU A 24 0.10 0.50 18.09
CA GLU A 24 -0.15 1.93 17.87
C GLU A 24 0.76 2.49 16.77
N ALA A 25 2.04 2.08 16.76
CA ALA A 25 2.99 2.46 15.72
C ALA A 25 2.59 2.01 14.31
N VAL A 26 1.96 0.84 14.20
CA VAL A 26 1.44 0.29 12.93
C VAL A 26 0.16 1.02 12.52
N ALA A 27 -0.74 1.29 13.47
CA ALA A 27 -1.95 2.05 13.24
C ALA A 27 -1.67 3.50 12.81
N MET A 28 -0.58 4.10 13.31
CA MET A 28 -0.15 5.47 12.99
C MET A 28 0.40 5.67 11.57
N GLU A 29 0.60 4.61 10.79
CA GLU A 29 0.86 4.73 9.35
C GLU A 29 -0.33 5.33 8.60
N SER A 30 -1.56 5.09 9.09
CA SER A 30 -2.75 5.77 8.62
C SER A 30 -2.82 7.17 9.23
N GLN A 31 -2.84 8.20 8.38
CA GLN A 31 -3.03 9.58 8.85
C GLN A 31 -4.42 9.79 9.46
N THR A 32 -5.45 9.11 8.91
CA THR A 32 -6.80 9.15 9.46
C THR A 32 -6.85 8.60 10.89
N ILE A 33 -6.26 7.42 11.11
CA ILE A 33 -6.22 6.79 12.43
C ILE A 33 -5.33 7.57 13.39
N ARG A 34 -4.19 8.08 12.92
CA ARG A 34 -3.28 8.93 13.72
C ARG A 34 -4.01 10.11 14.34
N HIS A 35 -4.76 10.89 13.56
CA HIS A 35 -5.49 12.03 14.10
C HIS A 35 -6.52 11.59 15.17
N MET A 36 -7.18 10.43 14.99
CA MET A 36 -8.11 9.91 16.00
C MET A 36 -7.41 9.47 17.30
N ILE A 37 -6.18 8.97 17.22
CA ILE A 37 -5.37 8.62 18.39
C ILE A 37 -4.89 9.89 19.10
N GLU A 38 -4.42 10.89 18.35
CA GLU A 38 -3.94 12.17 18.89
C GLU A 38 -5.07 12.98 19.56
N ASP A 39 -6.30 12.86 19.07
CA ASP A 39 -7.51 13.45 19.66
C ASP A 39 -8.13 12.60 20.81
N ASP A 40 -7.41 11.58 21.31
CA ASP A 40 -7.82 10.70 22.42
C ASP A 40 -9.18 9.98 22.19
N CYS A 41 -9.51 9.70 20.93
CA CYS A 41 -10.77 9.08 20.52
C CYS A 41 -10.66 7.55 20.30
N ALA A 42 -9.54 6.93 20.70
CA ALA A 42 -9.24 5.53 20.41
C ALA A 42 -9.64 4.53 21.51
N ASP A 43 -10.08 5.00 22.69
CA ASP A 43 -10.33 4.18 23.89
C ASP A 43 -11.34 3.04 23.70
N ASN A 44 -12.35 3.23 22.84
CA ASN A 44 -13.40 2.22 22.58
C ASN A 44 -13.17 1.43 21.27
N GLY A 45 -11.97 1.57 20.69
CA GLY A 45 -11.64 1.09 19.36
C GLY A 45 -12.15 2.01 18.25
N ILE A 46 -11.41 2.05 17.14
CA ILE A 46 -11.64 2.94 16.02
C ILE A 46 -12.50 2.23 14.96
N PRO A 47 -13.72 2.70 14.69
CA PRO A 47 -14.58 2.09 13.67
C PRO A 47 -14.18 2.52 12.25
N LEU A 48 -14.06 1.54 11.36
CA LEU A 48 -13.68 1.69 9.95
C LEU A 48 -14.81 1.20 9.03
N PRO A 49 -15.93 1.94 8.91
CA PRO A 49 -17.14 1.48 8.24
C PRO A 49 -17.00 1.28 6.73
N ASN A 50 -15.92 1.77 6.12
CA ASN A 50 -15.67 1.66 4.68
C ASN A 50 -14.68 0.56 4.31
N VAL A 51 -14.20 -0.24 5.28
CA VAL A 51 -13.20 -1.29 5.05
C VAL A 51 -13.66 -2.58 5.71
N ASN A 52 -13.88 -3.63 4.92
CA ASN A 52 -14.21 -4.96 5.45
C ASN A 52 -12.98 -5.65 6.03
N SER A 53 -13.19 -6.72 6.78
CA SER A 53 -12.15 -7.45 7.51
C SER A 53 -11.06 -8.03 6.62
N LYS A 54 -11.42 -8.58 5.45
CA LYS A 54 -10.45 -9.15 4.49
C LYS A 54 -9.47 -8.08 4.01
N ILE A 55 -9.95 -6.89 3.70
CA ILE A 55 -9.14 -5.78 3.22
C ILE A 55 -8.36 -5.15 4.37
N LEU A 56 -9.00 -4.96 5.52
CA LEU A 56 -8.34 -4.39 6.70
C LEU A 56 -7.16 -5.26 7.15
N SER A 57 -7.31 -6.58 7.16
CA SER A 57 -6.22 -7.52 7.47
C SER A 57 -5.00 -7.31 6.56
N LYS A 58 -5.21 -7.12 5.25
CA LYS A 58 -4.14 -6.84 4.29
C LYS A 58 -3.51 -5.46 4.48
N VAL A 59 -4.31 -4.45 4.80
CA VAL A 59 -3.79 -3.11 5.12
C VAL A 59 -2.88 -3.19 6.36
N ILE A 60 -3.31 -3.89 7.41
CA ILE A 60 -2.52 -4.09 8.62
C ILE A 60 -1.22 -4.85 8.31
N GLU A 61 -1.28 -5.90 7.50
CA GLU A 61 -0.11 -6.65 7.04
C GLU A 61 0.92 -5.73 6.37
N TYR A 62 0.46 -4.86 5.45
CA TYR A 62 1.30 -3.87 4.78
C TYR A 62 1.95 -2.90 5.76
N CYS A 63 1.15 -2.26 6.63
CA CYS A 63 1.65 -1.30 7.61
C CYS A 63 2.67 -1.95 8.55
N ASN A 64 2.40 -3.17 9.02
CA ASN A 64 3.29 -3.89 9.93
C ASN A 64 4.66 -4.16 9.28
N LYS A 65 4.66 -4.65 8.03
CA LYS A 65 5.89 -4.89 7.28
C LYS A 65 6.71 -3.61 7.10
N HIS A 66 6.08 -2.49 6.75
CA HIS A 66 6.75 -1.23 6.46
C HIS A 66 7.29 -0.55 7.72
N VAL A 67 6.55 -0.58 8.82
CA VAL A 67 6.98 -0.02 10.10
C VAL A 67 8.19 -0.79 10.64
N HIS A 68 8.17 -2.11 10.58
CA HIS A 68 9.33 -2.92 10.99
C HIS A 68 10.53 -2.73 10.07
N ALA A 69 10.33 -2.63 8.74
CA ALA A 69 11.41 -2.34 7.81
C ALA A 69 12.02 -0.96 8.05
N ALA A 70 11.19 0.07 8.27
CA ALA A 70 11.65 1.42 8.60
C ALA A 70 12.41 1.46 9.93
N ALA A 71 11.91 0.77 10.96
CA ALA A 71 12.59 0.67 12.25
C ALA A 71 13.96 -0.04 12.13
N ALA A 72 14.04 -1.12 11.36
CA ALA A 72 15.29 -1.83 11.10
C ALA A 72 16.29 -0.96 10.35
N ALA A 73 15.84 -0.23 9.32
CA ALA A 73 16.68 0.70 8.56
C ALA A 73 17.18 1.87 9.44
N ALA A 74 16.32 2.42 10.30
CA ALA A 74 16.69 3.47 11.25
C ALA A 74 17.67 3.00 12.34
N ALA A 75 17.57 1.74 12.78
CA ALA A 75 18.53 1.15 13.71
C ALA A 75 19.91 0.95 13.06
N ALA A 76 19.94 0.48 11.81
CA ALA A 76 21.17 0.30 11.04
C ALA A 76 21.89 1.64 10.76
N SER A 77 21.15 2.73 10.53
CA SER A 77 21.74 4.05 10.27
C SER A 77 22.27 4.76 11.53
N LYS A 78 21.75 4.44 12.72
CA LYS A 78 22.26 4.96 14.01
C LYS A 78 23.55 4.29 14.50
N ALA A 79 23.92 3.13 13.94
CA ALA A 79 25.11 2.37 14.32
C ALA A 79 26.40 2.78 13.57
N GLY A 80 26.45 3.99 12.98
CA GLY A 80 27.53 4.40 12.07
C GLY A 80 28.92 4.63 12.69
N SER A 81 29.95 4.26 11.90
CA SER A 81 31.41 4.51 12.00
C SER A 81 32.10 3.90 13.22
N ASP A 82 32.86 2.80 13.10
CA ASP A 82 34.18 2.81 12.46
C ASP A 82 34.50 1.49 11.72
N ASP A 83 35.04 1.63 10.51
CA ASP A 83 35.70 0.63 9.66
C ASP A 83 34.83 -0.36 8.80
N ALA A 84 35.25 -0.52 7.54
CA ALA A 84 34.72 -1.41 6.47
C ALA A 84 33.51 -0.95 5.61
N GLY A 85 33.70 0.11 4.83
CA GLY A 85 32.77 0.68 3.83
C GLY A 85 32.47 -0.16 2.57
N VAL A 86 32.17 -1.45 2.69
CA VAL A 86 31.68 -2.26 1.54
C VAL A 86 30.54 -3.22 1.91
N ALA A 87 30.46 -3.68 3.16
CA ALA A 87 29.38 -4.60 3.61
C ALA A 87 28.08 -3.86 4.00
N ALA A 88 28.17 -2.64 4.53
CA ALA A 88 27.02 -1.87 5.01
C ALA A 88 26.10 -1.38 3.88
N ALA A 89 26.67 -1.02 2.72
CA ALA A 89 25.90 -0.68 1.52
C ALA A 89 25.13 -1.89 0.97
N ASN A 90 25.67 -3.10 1.14
CA ASN A 90 25.03 -4.33 0.68
C ASN A 90 23.83 -4.71 1.56
N SER A 91 23.90 -4.51 2.89
CA SER A 91 22.80 -4.84 3.81
C SER A 91 21.62 -3.86 3.77
N THR A 92 21.88 -2.57 3.50
CA THR A 92 20.82 -1.55 3.34
C THR A 92 20.19 -1.55 1.95
N ALA A 93 20.97 -1.89 0.91
CA ALA A 93 20.42 -2.18 -0.41
C ALA A 93 19.58 -3.47 -0.40
N ALA A 94 20.04 -4.53 0.28
CA ALA A 94 19.29 -5.78 0.43
C ALA A 94 17.97 -5.57 1.17
N SER A 95 17.93 -4.80 2.27
CA SER A 95 16.67 -4.55 2.99
C SER A 95 15.67 -3.72 2.17
N GLY A 96 16.15 -2.80 1.32
CA GLY A 96 15.31 -2.04 0.39
C GLY A 96 14.82 -2.87 -0.81
N GLU A 97 15.65 -3.77 -1.32
CA GLU A 97 15.29 -4.69 -2.41
C GLU A 97 14.33 -5.79 -1.93
N ASP A 98 14.56 -6.34 -0.74
CA ASP A 98 13.67 -7.29 -0.09
C ASP A 98 12.28 -6.69 0.17
N LEU A 99 12.21 -5.42 0.57
CA LEU A 99 10.94 -4.73 0.76
C LEU A 99 10.20 -4.53 -0.58
N LYS A 100 10.91 -4.12 -1.63
CA LYS A 100 10.33 -3.99 -2.99
C LYS A 100 9.82 -5.31 -3.54
N ASN A 101 10.56 -6.40 -3.32
CA ASN A 101 10.13 -7.73 -3.74
C ASN A 101 8.89 -8.17 -2.96
N TRP A 102 8.86 -7.91 -1.64
CA TRP A 102 7.68 -8.17 -0.83
C TRP A 102 6.48 -7.34 -1.29
N ASP A 103 6.65 -6.05 -1.60
CA ASP A 103 5.61 -5.18 -2.13
C ASP A 103 5.05 -5.70 -3.45
N ALA A 104 5.94 -6.11 -4.35
CA ALA A 104 5.57 -6.70 -5.63
C ALA A 104 4.78 -8.01 -5.46
N ASP A 105 5.08 -8.81 -4.43
CA ASP A 105 4.33 -10.02 -4.10
C ASP A 105 3.01 -9.71 -3.38
N PHE A 106 2.99 -8.71 -2.50
CA PHE A 106 1.82 -8.30 -1.74
C PHE A 106 0.66 -7.85 -2.64
N VAL A 107 0.97 -7.12 -3.73
CA VAL A 107 -0.04 -6.66 -4.71
C VAL A 107 -0.44 -7.71 -5.75
N LYS A 108 0.13 -8.92 -5.74
CA LYS A 108 -0.30 -10.05 -6.60
C LYS A 108 -1.60 -10.67 -6.09
N VAL A 109 -2.64 -9.86 -6.06
CA VAL A 109 -4.01 -10.25 -5.70
C VAL A 109 -4.93 -10.13 -6.91
N ASP A 110 -6.16 -10.62 -6.80
CA ASP A 110 -7.18 -10.40 -7.83
C ASP A 110 -7.55 -8.91 -7.94
N GLN A 111 -8.07 -8.49 -9.10
CA GLN A 111 -8.38 -7.09 -9.38
C GLN A 111 -9.37 -6.48 -8.40
N ALA A 112 -10.37 -7.24 -7.92
CA ALA A 112 -11.35 -6.73 -6.97
C ALA A 112 -10.66 -6.39 -5.64
N THR A 113 -9.83 -7.32 -5.13
CA THR A 113 -9.02 -7.06 -3.93
C THR A 113 -8.05 -5.89 -4.15
N LEU A 114 -7.43 -5.75 -5.32
CA LEU A 114 -6.52 -4.62 -5.60
C LEU A 114 -7.27 -3.28 -5.59
N PHE A 115 -8.46 -3.20 -6.18
CA PHE A 115 -9.26 -1.99 -6.16
C PHE A 115 -9.77 -1.66 -4.76
N ASP A 116 -10.20 -2.66 -4.00
CA ASP A 116 -10.59 -2.46 -2.61
C ASP A 116 -9.40 -1.97 -1.76
N LEU A 117 -8.18 -2.45 -2.01
CA LEU A 117 -6.96 -1.94 -1.38
C LEU A 117 -6.69 -0.47 -1.74
N ILE A 118 -6.89 -0.06 -3.00
CA ILE A 118 -6.76 1.35 -3.41
C ILE A 118 -7.76 2.22 -2.65
N LEU A 119 -9.02 1.79 -2.59
CA LEU A 119 -10.09 2.53 -1.88
C LEU A 119 -9.79 2.63 -0.38
N ALA A 120 -9.36 1.53 0.25
CA ALA A 120 -8.99 1.50 1.65
C ALA A 120 -7.76 2.37 1.94
N ALA A 121 -6.72 2.31 1.10
CA ALA A 121 -5.51 3.12 1.25
C ALA A 121 -5.80 4.62 1.15
N ASN A 122 -6.68 5.01 0.22
CA ASN A 122 -7.14 6.39 0.10
C ASN A 122 -7.99 6.83 1.31
N TYR A 123 -8.93 5.99 1.76
CA TYR A 123 -9.79 6.28 2.92
C TYR A 123 -8.99 6.42 4.23
N LEU A 124 -8.04 5.51 4.46
CA LEU A 124 -7.16 5.52 5.63
C LEU A 124 -5.98 6.48 5.47
N ASN A 125 -5.82 7.08 4.29
CA ASN A 125 -4.73 7.99 3.94
C ASN A 125 -3.34 7.39 4.25
N ILE A 126 -3.09 6.21 3.66
CA ILE A 126 -1.82 5.49 3.73
C ILE A 126 -1.11 5.66 2.39
N LYS A 127 -0.28 6.71 2.29
CA LYS A 127 0.35 7.13 1.02
C LYS A 127 1.16 6.02 0.36
N GLY A 128 1.97 5.27 1.11
CA GLY A 128 2.81 4.20 0.57
C GLY A 128 2.00 3.11 -0.13
N LEU A 129 0.92 2.65 0.52
CA LEU A 129 0.01 1.64 -0.03
C LEU A 129 -0.75 2.18 -1.25
N LEU A 130 -1.20 3.44 -1.20
CA LEU A 130 -1.89 4.07 -2.32
C LEU A 130 -0.98 4.19 -3.54
N ASP A 131 0.25 4.65 -3.36
CA ASP A 131 1.22 4.77 -4.45
C ASP A 131 1.56 3.41 -5.05
N LEU A 132 1.81 2.39 -4.20
CA LEU A 132 2.14 1.03 -4.64
C LEU A 132 1.01 0.41 -5.48
N THR A 133 -0.23 0.53 -5.00
CA THR A 133 -1.40 -0.04 -5.70
C THR A 133 -1.72 0.74 -6.97
N CYS A 134 -1.62 2.08 -6.97
CA CYS A 134 -1.76 2.90 -8.18
C CYS A 134 -0.70 2.55 -9.23
N GLN A 135 0.56 2.41 -8.81
CA GLN A 135 1.67 2.04 -9.69
C GLN A 135 1.44 0.66 -10.30
N THR A 136 0.95 -0.30 -9.51
CA THR A 136 0.60 -1.65 -10.00
C THR A 136 -0.44 -1.58 -11.13
N VAL A 137 -1.51 -0.77 -10.95
CA VAL A 137 -2.52 -0.57 -12.00
C VAL A 137 -1.92 0.12 -13.24
N ALA A 138 -1.04 1.12 -13.04
CA ALA A 138 -0.36 1.79 -14.14
C ALA A 138 0.52 0.83 -14.95
N ASP A 139 1.26 -0.06 -14.28
CA ASP A 139 2.10 -1.08 -14.92
C ASP A 139 1.27 -2.14 -15.66
N MET A 140 0.04 -2.43 -15.21
CA MET A 140 -0.90 -3.28 -15.94
C MET A 140 -1.42 -2.65 -17.24
N ILE A 141 -1.35 -1.33 -17.37
CA ILE A 141 -1.77 -0.55 -18.56
C ILE A 141 -0.59 -0.32 -19.50
N LYS A 142 0.62 -0.12 -18.93
CA LYS A 142 1.83 0.22 -19.67
C LYS A 142 2.14 -0.81 -20.75
N GLY A 143 2.29 -0.33 -21.99
CA GLY A 143 2.66 -1.16 -23.14
C GLY A 143 1.54 -2.04 -23.70
N LYS A 144 0.31 -1.96 -23.17
CA LYS A 144 -0.86 -2.64 -23.73
C LYS A 144 -1.60 -1.76 -24.72
N THR A 145 -2.25 -2.39 -25.71
CA THR A 145 -3.15 -1.68 -26.62
C THR A 145 -4.46 -1.29 -25.92
N PRO A 146 -5.21 -0.29 -26.43
CA PRO A 146 -6.54 0.04 -25.91
C PRO A 146 -7.48 -1.17 -25.82
N GLU A 147 -7.42 -2.08 -26.78
CA GLU A 147 -8.24 -3.30 -26.81
C GLU A 147 -7.85 -4.29 -25.71
N GLU A 148 -6.55 -4.46 -25.45
CA GLU A 148 -6.02 -5.29 -24.37
C GLU A 148 -6.35 -4.72 -22.99
N ILE A 149 -6.27 -3.39 -22.84
CA ILE A 149 -6.67 -2.67 -21.62
C ILE A 149 -8.16 -2.90 -21.38
N ARG A 150 -9.01 -2.67 -22.39
CA ARG A 150 -10.46 -2.90 -22.31
C ARG A 150 -10.77 -4.34 -21.89
N LYS A 151 -10.07 -5.32 -22.48
CA LYS A 151 -10.24 -6.73 -22.09
C LYS A 151 -9.76 -7.01 -20.66
N THR A 152 -8.60 -6.46 -20.27
CA THR A 152 -8.01 -6.67 -18.94
C THR A 152 -8.92 -6.13 -17.83
N PHE A 153 -9.50 -4.95 -18.03
CA PHE A 153 -10.34 -4.26 -17.04
C PHE A 153 -11.84 -4.45 -17.28
N ASN A 154 -12.20 -5.35 -18.22
CA ASN A 154 -13.58 -5.63 -18.60
C ASN A 154 -14.40 -4.36 -18.93
N ILE A 155 -13.78 -3.42 -19.65
CA ILE A 155 -14.37 -2.16 -20.09
C ILE A 155 -15.04 -2.37 -21.44
N LYS A 156 -16.31 -1.99 -21.55
CA LYS A 156 -17.06 -2.01 -22.81
C LYS A 156 -16.58 -0.86 -23.70
N ASN A 157 -16.26 -1.14 -24.98
CA ASN A 157 -16.03 -0.08 -25.96
C ASN A 157 -17.36 0.65 -26.24
N ASP A 158 -17.39 1.93 -25.93
CA ASP A 158 -18.52 2.84 -26.12
C ASP A 158 -18.34 3.77 -27.33
N PHE A 159 -17.21 3.69 -28.03
CA PHE A 159 -16.97 4.38 -29.29
C PHE A 159 -17.60 3.65 -30.48
N THR A 160 -18.09 4.42 -31.45
CA THR A 160 -18.38 3.91 -32.79
C THR A 160 -17.09 3.61 -33.55
N PRO A 161 -17.13 2.73 -34.58
CA PRO A 161 -15.96 2.45 -35.41
C PRO A 161 -15.34 3.71 -36.02
N GLU A 162 -16.18 4.67 -36.45
CA GLU A 162 -15.74 5.93 -37.04
C GLU A 162 -15.02 6.83 -36.02
N GLU A 163 -15.54 6.95 -34.79
CA GLU A 163 -14.90 7.72 -33.71
C GLU A 163 -13.58 7.08 -33.27
N GLU A 164 -13.51 5.75 -33.20
CA GLU A 164 -12.29 5.04 -32.83
C GLU A 164 -11.19 5.20 -33.88
N GLU A 165 -11.54 5.15 -35.17
CA GLU A 165 -10.60 5.43 -36.26
C GLU A 165 -10.09 6.87 -36.25
N GLU A 166 -10.96 7.84 -35.97
CA GLU A 166 -10.57 9.25 -35.84
C GLU A 166 -9.62 9.48 -34.66
N ILE A 167 -9.95 8.95 -33.48
CA ILE A 167 -9.10 9.02 -32.28
C ILE A 167 -7.75 8.34 -32.53
N ARG A 168 -7.74 7.16 -33.20
CA ARG A 168 -6.51 6.44 -33.53
C ARG A 168 -5.65 7.23 -34.51
N ARG A 169 -6.26 7.92 -35.50
CA ARG A 169 -5.56 8.79 -36.45
C ARG A 169 -4.95 10.01 -35.76
N GLU A 170 -5.67 10.67 -34.86
CA GLU A 170 -5.19 11.85 -34.13
C GLU A 170 -4.05 11.52 -33.15
N ASN A 171 -4.10 10.34 -32.54
CA ASN A 171 -3.14 9.91 -31.54
C ASN A 171 -2.03 8.99 -32.09
N GLN A 172 -1.81 8.96 -33.41
CA GLN A 172 -0.76 8.14 -34.03
C GLN A 172 0.62 8.35 -33.39
N TRP A 173 0.94 9.59 -32.99
CA TRP A 173 2.19 9.95 -32.32
C TRP A 173 2.46 9.18 -31.01
N ALA A 174 1.43 8.66 -30.35
CA ALA A 174 1.55 7.89 -29.11
C ALA A 174 1.87 6.40 -29.36
N PHE A 175 1.83 5.97 -30.63
CA PHE A 175 2.04 4.58 -31.05
C PHE A 175 3.26 4.41 -31.98
N GLU A 176 4.05 5.47 -32.21
CA GLU A 176 5.37 5.45 -32.86
C GLU A 176 6.50 5.21 -31.84
#